data_AF-A0A224XVZ3-F1
#
_entry.id   AF-A0A224XVZ3-F1
#
_cell.length_a   1.000
_cell.length_b   1.000
_cell.length_c   1.000
_cell.angle_alpha   90.00
_cell.angle_beta   90.00
_cell.angle_gamma   90.00
#
_symmetry.space_group_name_H-M   'P 1'
#
loop_
_entity.id
_entity.type
_entity.pdbx_description
1 polymer ?
#
loop_
_entity_poly.entity_id
_entity_poly.type
_entity_poly.pdbx_seq_one_letter_code
_entity_poly.pdbx_strand_id
1 'polypeptide(L)'
;FKCPRYGHMSRQCKSKVRCGKCSGHDKSQCPAHVPEKCVHCNGSHSSLDSKRCPEFLKQNSIRTVMTTENLILLSQRREYSLKQF
;
A
#
# COMPACT_ATOMS: atom_id res chain seq x y z
N PHE A 1 -3.46 13.04 -5.32
CA PHE A 1 -2.44 12.01 -5.06
C PHE A 1 -1.16 12.36 -5.82
N LYS A 2 -0.04 12.59 -5.11
CA LYS A 2 1.25 12.96 -5.71
C LYS A 2 2.02 11.74 -6.25
N CYS A 3 2.11 10.66 -5.49
CA CYS A 3 2.75 9.42 -5.95
C CYS A 3 1.84 8.19 -5.72
N PRO A 4 2.00 7.12 -6.51
CA PRO A 4 1.20 5.90 -6.38
C PRO A 4 1.75 4.91 -5.32
N ARG A 5 2.68 5.35 -4.46
CA ARG A 5 3.24 4.48 -3.41
C ARG A 5 2.29 4.39 -2.21
N TYR A 6 2.25 3.23 -1.56
CA TYR A 6 1.46 3.01 -0.35
C TYR A 6 2.18 3.52 0.90
N GLY A 7 1.48 3.49 2.03
CA GLY A 7 2.10 3.69 3.36
C GLY A 7 2.27 5.14 3.81
N HIS A 8 1.71 6.12 3.10
CA HIS A 8 1.75 7.52 3.54
C HIS A 8 0.53 8.31 3.03
N MET A 9 0.18 9.38 3.74
CA MET A 9 -0.85 10.31 3.30
C MET A 9 -0.31 11.24 2.20
N SER A 10 -1.20 11.71 1.31
CA SER A 10 -0.82 12.63 0.22
C SER A 10 -0.11 13.91 0.72
N ARG A 11 -0.46 14.40 1.93
CA ARG A 11 0.16 15.59 2.55
C ARG A 11 1.60 15.32 3.02
N GLN A 12 1.93 14.07 3.36
CA GLN A 12 3.26 13.65 3.83
C GLN A 12 4.16 13.13 2.70
N CYS A 13 3.66 13.13 1.46
CA CYS A 13 4.41 12.66 0.30
C CYS A 13 5.59 13.60 0.01
N LYS A 14 6.80 13.12 0.27
CA LYS A 14 8.07 13.76 -0.11
C LYS A 14 8.55 13.37 -1.51
N SER A 15 7.83 12.46 -2.19
CA SER A 15 8.18 12.00 -3.54
C SER A 15 7.74 13.01 -4.60
N LYS A 16 8.49 13.06 -5.71
CA LYS A 16 8.07 13.75 -6.94
C LYS A 16 6.75 13.19 -7.46
N VAL A 17 6.01 13.99 -8.21
CA VAL A 17 4.75 13.54 -8.83
C VAL A 17 5.05 12.42 -9.82
N ARG A 18 4.25 11.35 -9.76
CA ARG A 18 4.39 10.19 -10.64
C ARG A 18 3.04 9.73 -11.16
N CYS A 19 3.01 9.34 -12.42
CA CYS A 19 1.85 8.75 -13.06
C CYS A 19 1.48 7.41 -12.41
N GLY A 20 0.18 7.20 -12.17
CA GLY A 20 -0.30 5.93 -11.63
C GLY A 20 -0.24 4.79 -12.65
N LYS A 21 -0.31 5.13 -13.94
CA LYS A 21 -0.32 4.18 -15.06
C LYS A 21 1.07 3.62 -15.34
N CYS A 22 2.08 4.47 -15.52
CA CYS A 22 3.43 4.05 -15.97
C CYS A 22 4.57 4.34 -14.98
N SER A 23 4.28 4.99 -13.84
CA SER A 23 5.25 5.25 -12.76
C SER A 23 6.46 6.13 -13.10
N GLY A 24 6.53 6.71 -14.31
CA GLY A 24 7.68 7.49 -14.80
C GLY A 24 7.48 9.01 -14.74
N HIS A 25 6.62 9.55 -15.62
CA HIS A 25 6.40 10.99 -15.78
C HIS A 25 5.32 11.55 -14.83
N ASP A 26 5.07 12.86 -14.92
CA ASP A 26 3.94 13.53 -14.27
C ASP A 26 2.58 13.08 -14.86
N LYS A 27 1.56 12.90 -14.01
CA LYS A 27 0.22 12.44 -14.42
C LYS A 27 -0.35 13.27 -15.59
N SER A 28 -0.11 14.57 -15.62
CA SER A 28 -0.64 15.49 -16.64
C SER A 28 0.07 15.34 -17.99
N GLN A 29 1.27 14.78 -18.01
CA GLN A 29 2.09 14.60 -19.23
C GLN A 29 2.11 13.14 -19.69
N CYS A 30 1.12 12.33 -19.28
CA CYS A 30 1.07 10.92 -19.62
C CYS A 30 0.64 10.70 -21.07
N PRO A 31 1.51 10.14 -21.95
CA PRO A 31 1.08 9.74 -23.28
C PRO A 31 0.04 8.62 -23.18
N ALA A 32 -1.00 8.65 -24.02
CA ALA A 32 -2.04 7.62 -24.03
C ALA A 32 -1.46 6.22 -24.29
N HIS A 33 -0.44 6.13 -25.15
CA HIS A 33 0.19 4.91 -25.63
C HIS A 33 1.33 4.38 -24.74
N VAL A 34 1.56 4.96 -23.56
CA VAL A 34 2.58 4.42 -22.64
C VAL A 34 2.11 3.08 -22.05
N PRO A 35 2.95 2.03 -22.03
CA PRO A 35 2.63 0.79 -21.36
C PRO A 35 2.44 1.03 -19.86
N GLU A 36 1.51 0.27 -19.28
CA GLU A 36 1.31 0.31 -17.84
C GLU A 36 2.49 -0.34 -17.12
N LYS A 37 2.93 0.28 -16.03
CA LYS A 37 4.04 -0.22 -15.22
C LYS A 37 3.78 0.05 -13.75
N CYS A 38 3.77 -1.01 -12.97
CA CYS A 38 3.62 -0.96 -11.53
C CYS A 38 4.92 -0.48 -10.87
N VAL A 39 4.83 0.49 -9.97
CA VAL A 39 5.98 0.98 -9.18
C VAL A 39 6.44 -0.02 -8.12
N HIS A 40 5.56 -0.95 -7.75
CA HIS A 40 5.75 -1.90 -6.65
C HIS A 40 6.40 -3.18 -7.17
N CYS A 41 5.77 -3.84 -8.15
CA CYS A 41 6.26 -5.12 -8.67
C CYS A 41 6.87 -5.04 -10.09
N ASN A 42 6.99 -3.85 -10.69
CA ASN A 42 7.44 -3.65 -12.09
C ASN A 42 6.63 -4.40 -13.16
N GLY A 43 5.43 -4.89 -12.83
CA GLY A 43 4.56 -5.63 -13.76
C GLY A 43 3.80 -4.72 -14.73
N SER A 44 3.26 -5.33 -15.78
CA SER A 44 2.48 -4.70 -16.85
C SER A 44 1.04 -4.35 -16.43
N HIS A 45 0.89 -3.58 -15.35
CA HIS A 45 -0.39 -3.09 -14.86
C HIS A 45 -0.21 -1.73 -14.16
N SER A 46 -1.32 -0.99 -14.01
CA SER A 46 -1.33 0.27 -13.25
C SER A 46 -0.96 0.05 -11.79
N SER A 47 -0.16 0.95 -11.21
CA SER A 47 0.21 0.92 -9.79
C SER A 47 -0.98 1.09 -8.83
N LEU A 48 -2.13 1.50 -9.36
CA LEU A 48 -3.38 1.62 -8.61
C LEU A 48 -4.19 0.31 -8.60
N ASP A 49 -3.83 -0.66 -9.44
CA ASP A 49 -4.53 -1.94 -9.52
C ASP A 49 -4.05 -2.89 -8.42
N SER A 50 -4.56 -2.65 -7.21
CA SER A 50 -4.22 -3.41 -6.01
C SER A 50 -4.54 -4.90 -6.10
N LYS A 51 -5.50 -5.29 -6.96
CA LYS A 51 -5.90 -6.71 -7.13
C LYS A 51 -4.95 -7.47 -8.04
N ARG A 52 -4.33 -6.79 -9.02
CA ARG A 52 -3.37 -7.40 -9.97
C ARG A 52 -1.92 -7.31 -9.49
N CYS A 53 -1.63 -6.52 -8.45
CA CYS A 53 -0.29 -6.35 -7.92
C CYS A 53 0.05 -7.43 -6.86
N PRO A 54 0.94 -8.40 -7.15
CA PRO A 54 1.32 -9.44 -6.18
C PRO A 54 2.02 -8.86 -4.95
N GLU A 55 2.77 -7.76 -5.11
CA GLU A 55 3.40 -7.08 -3.99
C GLU A 55 2.36 -6.45 -3.05
N PHE A 56 1.29 -5.85 -3.62
CA PHE A 56 0.20 -5.33 -2.80
C PHE A 56 -0.48 -6.45 -2.02
N LEU A 57 -0.81 -7.56 -2.67
CA LEU A 57 -1.46 -8.71 -2.02
C LEU A 57 -0.60 -9.26 -0.87
N LYS A 58 0.71 -9.38 -1.08
CA LYS A 58 1.68 -9.79 -0.05
C LYS A 58 1.73 -8.82 1.12
N GLN A 59 1.82 -7.51 0.86
CA GLN A 59 1.85 -6.50 1.92
C GLN A 59 0.53 -6.45 2.69
N ASN A 60 -0.60 -6.64 2.00
CA ASN A 60 -1.91 -6.67 2.60
C ASN A 60 -2.09 -7.88 3.51
N SER A 61 -1.67 -9.07 3.09
CA SER A 61 -1.76 -10.27 3.94
C SER A 61 -0.91 -10.14 5.21
N ILE A 62 0.32 -9.65 5.10
CA ILE A 62 1.21 -9.39 6.25
C ILE A 62 0.55 -8.39 7.21
N ARG A 63 0.00 -7.28 6.70
CA ARG A 63 -0.69 -6.28 7.52
C ARG A 63 -1.91 -6.87 8.24
N THR A 64 -2.70 -7.69 7.55
CA THR A 64 -3.87 -8.34 8.13
C THR A 64 -3.47 -9.25 9.28
N VAL A 65 -2.47 -10.11 9.08
CA VAL A 65 -1.95 -11.00 10.14
C VAL A 65 -1.47 -10.19 11.33
N MET A 66 -0.61 -9.19 11.10
CA MET A 66 -0.08 -8.31 12.16
C MET A 66 -1.20 -7.62 12.94
N THR A 67 -2.26 -7.16 12.27
CA THR A 67 -3.39 -6.51 12.93
C THR A 67 -4.16 -7.50 13.78
N THR A 68 -4.46 -8.69 13.26
CA THR A 68 -5.19 -9.74 13.99
C THR A 68 -4.41 -10.22 15.20
N GLU A 69 -3.11 -10.50 15.06
CA GLU A 69 -2.25 -10.92 16.17
C GLU A 69 -2.13 -9.84 17.24
N ASN A 70 -2.00 -8.57 16.83
CA ASN A 70 -1.96 -7.45 17.77
C ASN A 70 -3.27 -7.33 18.56
N LEU A 71 -4.43 -7.50 17.91
CA LEU A 71 -5.72 -7.50 18.58
C LEU A 71 -5.87 -8.64 19.59
N ILE A 72 -5.38 -9.84 19.26
CA ILE A 72 -5.36 -10.99 20.18
C ILE A 72 -4.45 -10.68 21.38
N LEU A 73 -3.25 -10.15 21.16
CA LEU A 73 -2.35 -9.75 22.23
C LEU A 73 -2.97 -8.72 23.18
N LEU A 74 -3.67 -7.73 22.62
CA LEU A 74 -4.36 -6.70 23.41
C LEU A 74 -5.52 -7.28 24.22
N SER A 75 -6.32 -8.19 23.64
CA SER A 75 -7.42 -8.84 24.36
C SER A 75 -6.88 -9.72 25.51
N GLN A 76 -5.86 -10.54 25.25
CA GLN A 76 -5.23 -11.38 26.28
C GLN A 76 -4.62 -10.56 27.41
N ARG A 77 -3.93 -9.45 27.09
CA ARG A 77 -3.41 -8.54 28.12
C ARG A 77 -4.52 -7.96 29.00
N ARG A 78 -5.65 -7.57 28.38
CA ARG A 78 -6.81 -7.05 29.12
C ARG A 78 -7.42 -8.10 30.03
N GLU A 79 -7.61 -9.33 29.54
CA GLU A 79 -8.15 -10.44 30.34
C GLU A 79 -7.22 -10.80 31.51
N TYR A 80 -5.91 -10.89 31.26
CA TYR A 80 -4.93 -11.16 32.31
C TYR A 80 -4.94 -10.09 33.41
N SER A 81 -5.05 -8.81 33.02
CA SER A 81 -5.17 -7.70 33.97
C SER A 81 -6.46 -7.73 34.80
N LEU A 82 -7.55 -8.30 34.28
CA LEU A 82 -8.83 -8.39 34.99
C LEU A 82 -8.89 -9.59 35.95
N LYS A 83 -8.14 -10.66 35.68
CA LYS A 83 -8.08 -11.87 36.51
C LYS A 83 -7.11 -11.79 37.71
N GLN A 84 -6.37 -10.68 37.83
CA GLN A 84 -5.42 -10.39 38.92
C GLN A 84 -6.04 -9.55 40.06
N PHE A 85 -7.35 -9.31 40.02
CA PHE A 85 -8.17 -8.74 41.08
C PHE A 85 -9.25 -9.75 41.49
#